data_AF-A0A0T7G2R1-F1
#
_entry.id   AF-A0A0T7G2R1-F1
#
_cell.length_a   1.000
_cell.length_b   1.000
_cell.length_c   1.000
_cell.angle_alpha   90.00
_cell.angle_beta   90.00
_cell.angle_gamma   90.00
#
_symmetry.space_group_name_H-M   'P 1'
#
loop_
_entity.id
_entity.type
_entity.pdbx_description
1 polymer ?
#
loop_
_entity_poly.entity_id
_entity_poly.type
_entity_poly.pdbx_seq_one_letter_code
_entity_poly.pdbx_strand_id
1 'polypeptide(L)'
;MCQAVSPPNKMETASDRIRPQGQEIGERVRARGDAFGYITCVHKTLRSFSLGEVVEILGGVGTYLRQLSIGGLGPTPELGTAGRHSYALRQVNEPRAYLASARPKDASRFYPRGREGEKLQIILVAAGTARATTTFYLAQGRALQGFRVLVVDLDPQGSLSEMFVLSRAVTTQNASMHPAKLDWRDADARESGCPLI
;
A
#
# COMPACT_ATOMS: atom_id res chain seq x y z
N MET A 1 14.49 25.00 74.26
CA MET A 1 13.95 25.13 72.90
C MET A 1 14.48 23.98 72.06
N CYS A 2 13.67 22.94 71.83
CA CYS A 2 14.02 21.87 70.91
C CYS A 2 13.42 22.23 69.54
N GLN A 3 14.25 22.50 68.54
CA GLN A 3 13.78 22.65 67.17
C GLN A 3 13.36 21.28 66.64
N ALA A 4 12.14 21.21 66.10
CA ALA A 4 11.67 20.05 65.37
C ALA A 4 12.51 19.90 64.10
N VAL A 5 13.19 18.76 63.97
CA VAL A 5 13.87 18.36 62.74
C VAL A 5 12.79 18.10 61.71
N SER A 6 12.80 18.85 60.60
CA SER A 6 11.90 18.60 59.45
C SER A 6 11.98 17.12 59.04
N PRO A 7 10.85 16.47 58.72
CA PRO A 7 10.86 15.08 58.32
C PRO A 7 11.79 14.89 57.11
N PRO A 8 12.47 13.73 56.98
CA PRO A 8 13.37 13.48 55.87
C PRO A 8 12.58 13.67 54.57
N ASN A 9 13.08 14.58 53.73
CA ASN A 9 12.50 14.92 52.44
C ASN A 9 12.26 13.61 51.68
N LYS A 10 11.00 13.25 51.42
CA LYS A 10 10.66 12.06 50.62
C LYS A 10 11.46 12.19 49.33
N MET A 11 12.47 11.34 49.14
CA MET A 11 13.26 11.37 47.93
C MET A 11 12.30 11.12 46.76
N GLU A 12 12.09 12.16 45.97
CA GLU A 12 11.24 12.13 44.79
C GLU A 12 11.70 10.98 43.89
N THR A 13 10.79 10.08 43.54
CA THR A 13 11.18 8.92 42.73
C THR A 13 11.37 9.35 41.28
N ALA A 14 12.13 8.58 40.50
CA ALA A 14 12.24 8.81 39.05
C ALA A 14 10.86 8.80 38.35
N SER A 15 9.90 8.02 38.87
CA SER A 15 8.54 7.96 38.34
C SER A 15 7.79 9.29 38.57
N ASP A 16 7.96 9.90 39.73
CA ASP A 16 7.34 11.20 40.05
C ASP A 16 7.84 12.31 39.13
N ARG A 17 9.09 12.21 38.65
CA ARG A 17 9.68 13.16 37.68
C ARG A 17 9.29 12.89 36.22
N ILE A 18 9.17 11.62 35.82
CA ILE A 18 8.87 11.23 34.42
C ILE A 18 7.37 11.41 34.10
N ARG A 19 6.48 11.14 35.05
CA ARG A 19 5.04 11.11 34.80
C ARG A 19 4.47 12.46 34.31
N PRO A 20 4.82 13.63 34.89
CA PRO A 20 4.36 14.92 34.37
C PRO A 20 4.83 15.19 32.94
N GLN A 21 6.09 14.84 32.62
CA GLN A 21 6.64 14.98 31.26
C GLN A 21 5.89 14.09 30.26
N GLY A 22 5.57 12.85 30.65
CA GLY A 22 4.76 11.96 29.82
C GLY A 22 3.34 12.48 29.57
N GLN A 23 2.72 13.10 30.57
CA GLN A 23 1.41 13.74 30.44
C GLN A 23 1.46 14.94 29.47
N GLU A 24 2.45 15.83 29.63
CA GLU A 24 2.63 16.99 28.75
C GLU A 24 2.87 16.57 27.29
N ILE A 25 3.73 15.58 27.06
CA ILE A 25 3.96 15.02 25.71
C ILE A 25 2.66 14.45 25.15
N GLY A 26 1.91 13.68 25.96
CA GLY A 26 0.63 13.10 25.55
C GLY A 26 -0.41 14.14 25.15
N GLU A 27 -0.53 15.22 25.91
CA GLU A 27 -1.43 16.35 25.59
C GLU A 27 -1.03 17.05 24.31
N ARG A 28 0.27 17.31 24.12
CA ARG A 28 0.80 17.94 22.88
C ARG A 28 0.57 17.07 21.65
N VAL A 29 0.77 15.75 21.77
CA VAL A 29 0.51 14.81 20.67
C VAL A 29 -0.97 14.77 20.33
N ARG A 30 -1.87 14.75 21.32
CA ARG A 30 -3.32 14.76 21.09
C ARG A 30 -3.78 16.04 20.42
N ALA A 31 -3.38 17.20 20.94
CA ALA A 31 -3.68 18.50 20.34
C ALA A 31 -3.16 18.61 18.90
N ARG A 32 -1.99 18.01 18.61
CA ARG A 32 -1.47 17.95 17.24
C ARG A 32 -2.26 17.00 16.34
N GLY A 33 -2.70 15.85 16.87
CA GLY A 33 -3.54 14.88 16.17
C GLY A 33 -4.90 15.46 15.78
N ASP A 34 -5.55 16.17 16.71
CA ASP A 34 -6.86 16.81 16.46
C ASP A 34 -6.77 17.91 15.38
N ALA A 35 -5.61 18.59 15.28
CA ALA A 35 -5.33 19.58 14.25
C ALA A 35 -4.94 18.97 12.89
N PHE A 36 -4.34 17.78 12.89
CA PHE A 36 -3.93 17.06 11.70
C PHE A 36 -5.09 16.16 11.25
N GLY A 37 -6.13 16.80 10.69
CA GLY A 37 -7.27 16.10 10.12
C GLY A 37 -6.83 14.94 9.22
N TYR A 38 -7.61 13.85 9.22
CA TYR A 38 -7.29 12.63 8.50
C TYR A 38 -7.07 12.93 7.01
N ILE A 39 -5.82 12.98 6.55
CA ILE A 39 -5.51 12.95 5.12
C ILE A 39 -5.74 11.51 4.66
N THR A 40 -6.99 11.17 4.39
CA THR A 40 -7.41 9.81 3.99
C THR A 40 -7.18 9.53 2.52
N CYS A 41 -6.85 10.55 1.72
CA CYS A 41 -6.70 10.38 0.28
C CYS A 41 -5.42 11.00 -0.26
N VAL A 42 -4.34 10.24 -0.16
CA VAL A 42 -3.14 10.47 -0.96
C VAL A 42 -3.21 9.60 -2.20
N HIS A 43 -3.21 10.23 -3.37
CA HIS A 43 -3.21 9.54 -4.65
C HIS A 43 -1.79 9.46 -5.18
N LYS A 44 -1.27 8.25 -5.38
CA LYS A 44 -0.04 7.99 -6.13
C LYS A 44 -0.43 7.55 -7.54
N THR A 45 0.10 8.24 -8.54
CA THR A 45 -0.03 7.81 -9.94
C THR A 45 1.07 6.82 -10.28
N LEU A 46 0.71 5.77 -11.01
CA LEU A 46 1.68 4.82 -11.55
C LEU A 46 2.06 5.25 -12.96
N ARG A 47 3.34 5.15 -13.31
CA ARG A 47 3.79 5.44 -14.68
C ARG A 47 3.30 4.38 -15.67
N SER A 48 3.02 4.79 -16.90
CA SER A 48 2.71 3.86 -18.00
C SER A 48 3.90 2.96 -18.36
N PHE A 49 3.63 1.74 -18.78
CA PHE A 49 4.59 0.68 -19.09
C PHE A 49 4.92 0.63 -20.59
N SER A 50 6.17 0.33 -20.91
CA SER A 50 6.57 0.03 -22.28
C SER A 50 6.07 -1.35 -22.71
N LEU A 51 5.97 -1.60 -24.02
CA LEU A 51 5.60 -2.93 -24.54
C LEU A 51 6.44 -4.05 -23.92
N GLY A 52 7.77 -3.87 -23.82
CA GLY A 52 8.69 -4.85 -23.25
C GLY A 52 8.35 -5.22 -21.79
N GLU A 53 8.05 -4.22 -20.97
CA GLU A 53 7.64 -4.45 -19.57
C GLU A 53 6.28 -5.14 -19.49
N VAL A 54 5.33 -4.81 -20.37
CA VAL A 54 4.05 -5.53 -20.44
C VAL A 54 4.26 -7.00 -20.80
N VAL A 55 5.20 -7.29 -21.73
CA VAL A 55 5.59 -8.66 -22.05
C VAL A 55 6.09 -9.40 -20.81
N GLU A 56 6.98 -8.78 -20.04
CA GLU A 56 7.54 -9.36 -18.82
C GLU A 56 6.46 -9.60 -17.75
N ILE A 57 5.62 -8.59 -17.50
CA ILE A 57 4.52 -8.64 -16.52
C ILE A 57 3.51 -9.74 -16.85
N LEU A 58 3.20 -9.95 -18.14
CA LEU A 58 2.29 -11.01 -18.60
C LEU A 58 3.00 -12.34 -18.84
N GLY A 59 4.32 -12.42 -18.66
CA GLY A 59 5.07 -13.68 -18.78
C GLY A 59 5.36 -14.11 -20.22
N GLY A 60 5.87 -13.22 -21.07
CA GLY A 60 6.44 -13.58 -22.37
C GLY A 60 5.46 -13.57 -23.55
N VAL A 61 4.29 -12.91 -23.42
CA VAL A 61 3.20 -12.95 -24.42
C VAL A 61 3.28 -11.77 -25.42
N GLY A 62 4.49 -11.26 -25.68
CA GLY A 62 4.71 -9.97 -26.33
C GLY A 62 4.24 -9.83 -27.78
N THR A 63 4.53 -10.83 -28.61
CA THR A 63 4.05 -10.88 -30.01
C THR A 63 2.54 -10.96 -30.09
N TYR A 64 1.91 -11.64 -29.13
CA TYR A 64 0.46 -11.83 -29.09
C TYR A 64 -0.28 -10.56 -28.68
N LEU A 65 0.26 -9.71 -27.80
CA LEU A 65 -0.35 -8.40 -27.49
C LEU A 65 -0.44 -7.50 -28.71
N ARG A 66 0.62 -7.46 -29.52
CA ARG A 66 0.63 -6.69 -30.77
C ARG A 66 -0.39 -7.23 -31.77
N GLN A 67 -0.50 -8.55 -31.89
CA GLN A 67 -1.50 -9.19 -32.73
C GLN A 67 -2.93 -8.94 -32.25
N LEU A 68 -3.18 -9.00 -30.93
CA LEU A 68 -4.47 -8.68 -30.34
C LEU A 68 -4.85 -7.22 -30.59
N SER A 69 -3.92 -6.29 -30.42
CA SER A 69 -4.16 -4.87 -30.69
C SER A 69 -4.50 -4.62 -32.16
N ILE A 70 -3.78 -5.24 -33.10
CA ILE A 70 -4.08 -5.17 -34.55
C ILE A 70 -5.46 -5.77 -34.86
N GLY A 71 -5.83 -6.87 -34.20
CA GLY A 71 -7.13 -7.51 -34.37
C GLY A 71 -8.29 -6.85 -33.62
N GLY A 72 -8.06 -5.71 -32.93
CA GLY A 72 -9.07 -5.02 -32.13
C GLY A 72 -9.49 -5.73 -30.85
N LEU A 73 -8.79 -6.81 -30.46
CA LEU A 73 -9.06 -7.64 -29.29
C LEU A 73 -8.09 -7.38 -28.12
N GLY A 74 -7.16 -6.45 -28.29
CA GLY A 74 -6.12 -6.12 -27.32
C GLY A 74 -6.22 -4.68 -26.81
N PRO A 75 -5.49 -4.36 -25.73
CA PRO A 75 -5.45 -3.00 -25.21
C PRO A 75 -4.99 -2.04 -26.29
N THR A 76 -5.64 -0.88 -26.38
CA THR A 76 -5.21 0.20 -27.27
C THR A 76 -4.11 1.00 -26.56
N PRO A 77 -2.85 0.92 -27.00
CA PRO A 77 -1.77 1.66 -26.36
C PRO A 77 -1.92 3.16 -26.61
N GLU A 78 -1.40 3.94 -25.69
CA GLU A 78 -1.07 5.33 -25.97
C GLU A 78 0.20 5.37 -26.83
N LEU A 79 0.22 6.28 -27.79
CA LEU A 79 1.39 6.52 -28.62
C LEU A 79 2.19 7.67 -28.02
N GLY A 80 3.34 7.35 -27.43
CA GLY A 80 4.31 8.33 -26.96
C GLY A 80 5.09 8.99 -28.09
N THR A 81 6.04 9.84 -27.71
CA THR A 81 6.97 10.48 -28.65
C THR A 81 7.74 9.43 -29.47
N ALA A 82 7.89 9.69 -30.78
CA ALA A 82 8.47 8.76 -31.76
C ALA A 82 7.72 7.43 -31.96
N GLY A 83 6.41 7.39 -31.67
CA GLY A 83 5.55 6.24 -31.99
C GLY A 83 5.76 5.01 -31.09
N ARG A 84 6.39 5.19 -29.92
CA ARG A 84 6.54 4.12 -28.93
C ARG A 84 5.22 3.89 -28.19
N HIS A 85 4.83 2.63 -28.03
CA HIS A 85 3.61 2.26 -27.32
C HIS A 85 3.83 2.32 -25.80
N SER A 86 2.92 2.99 -25.09
CA SER A 86 2.81 3.01 -23.63
C SER A 86 1.46 2.45 -23.18
N TYR A 87 1.47 1.73 -22.06
CA TYR A 87 0.31 1.04 -21.52
C TYR A 87 0.07 1.44 -20.06
N ALA A 88 -1.14 1.90 -19.75
CA ALA A 88 -1.60 2.11 -18.39
C ALA A 88 -1.76 0.78 -17.64
N LEU A 89 -1.81 0.78 -16.30
CA LEU A 89 -1.94 -0.48 -15.54
C LEU A 89 -3.26 -1.19 -15.85
N ARG A 90 -4.34 -0.44 -16.08
CA ARG A 90 -5.62 -0.98 -16.53
C ARG A 90 -5.47 -1.78 -17.83
N GLN A 91 -4.81 -1.20 -18.82
CA GLN A 91 -4.56 -1.82 -20.13
C GLN A 91 -3.72 -3.10 -20.03
N VAL A 92 -2.77 -3.15 -19.08
CA VAL A 92 -2.02 -4.39 -18.79
C VAL A 92 -2.92 -5.49 -18.23
N ASN A 93 -3.96 -5.13 -17.48
CA ASN A 93 -4.85 -6.09 -16.82
C ASN A 93 -6.03 -6.57 -17.70
N GLU A 94 -6.48 -5.76 -18.65
CA GLU A 94 -7.56 -6.08 -19.61
C GLU A 94 -7.41 -7.47 -20.28
N PRO A 95 -6.27 -7.84 -20.88
CA PRO A 95 -6.16 -9.09 -21.63
C PRO A 95 -6.11 -10.33 -20.73
N ARG A 96 -5.96 -10.20 -19.41
CA ARG A 96 -5.69 -11.35 -18.52
C ARG A 96 -6.78 -12.41 -18.53
N ALA A 97 -8.05 -12.00 -18.48
CA ALA A 97 -9.19 -12.93 -18.49
C ALA A 97 -9.31 -13.64 -19.84
N TYR A 98 -9.15 -12.90 -20.94
CA TYR A 98 -9.16 -13.45 -22.29
C TYR A 98 -8.00 -14.44 -22.49
N LEU A 99 -6.78 -14.08 -22.10
CA LEU A 99 -5.61 -14.96 -22.16
C LEU A 99 -5.82 -16.25 -21.37
N ALA A 100 -6.45 -16.16 -20.20
CA ALA A 100 -6.79 -17.32 -19.41
C ALA A 100 -7.82 -18.24 -20.11
N SER A 101 -8.82 -17.67 -20.80
CA SER A 101 -9.77 -18.47 -21.60
C SER A 101 -9.15 -19.07 -22.87
N ALA A 102 -8.27 -18.33 -23.56
CA ALA A 102 -7.63 -18.76 -24.80
C ALA A 102 -6.53 -19.81 -24.54
N ARG A 103 -5.94 -19.82 -23.34
CA ARG A 103 -4.92 -20.79 -22.91
C ARG A 103 -5.29 -21.41 -21.56
N PRO A 104 -6.26 -22.33 -21.52
CA PRO A 104 -6.74 -22.93 -20.27
C PRO A 104 -5.65 -23.60 -19.43
N LYS A 105 -4.63 -24.19 -20.09
CA LYS A 105 -3.48 -24.82 -19.42
C LYS A 105 -2.63 -23.83 -18.61
N ASP A 106 -2.59 -22.57 -19.04
CA ASP A 106 -1.82 -21.49 -18.41
C ASP A 106 -2.74 -20.47 -17.70
N ALA A 107 -4.03 -20.77 -17.55
CA ALA A 107 -5.03 -19.81 -17.07
C ALA A 107 -4.68 -19.19 -15.70
N SER A 108 -4.18 -20.01 -14.77
CA SER A 108 -3.76 -19.54 -13.44
C SER A 108 -2.59 -18.57 -13.48
N ARG A 109 -1.76 -18.61 -14.53
CA ARG A 109 -0.63 -17.69 -14.72
C ARG A 109 -1.10 -16.31 -15.15
N PHE A 110 -2.09 -16.24 -16.05
CA PHE A 110 -2.60 -14.97 -16.57
C PHE A 110 -3.61 -14.31 -15.63
N TYR A 111 -4.47 -15.13 -15.01
CA TYR A 111 -5.55 -14.66 -14.16
C TYR A 111 -5.54 -15.40 -12.81
N PRO A 112 -4.57 -15.09 -11.92
CA PRO A 112 -4.41 -15.75 -10.63
C PRO A 112 -5.45 -15.25 -9.61
N ARG A 113 -6.72 -15.54 -9.87
CA ARG A 113 -7.81 -15.33 -8.91
C ARG A 113 -8.05 -16.61 -8.12
N GLY A 114 -8.29 -16.45 -6.82
CA GLY A 114 -8.63 -17.56 -5.94
C GLY A 114 -9.85 -18.28 -6.48
N ARG A 115 -9.74 -19.60 -6.58
CA ARG A 115 -10.84 -20.47 -6.99
C ARG A 115 -11.63 -20.92 -5.76
N GLU A 116 -12.85 -21.34 -5.99
CA GLU A 116 -13.67 -21.90 -4.92
C GLU A 116 -12.95 -23.09 -4.27
N GLY A 117 -12.89 -23.10 -2.94
CA GLY A 117 -12.16 -24.11 -2.16
C GLY A 117 -10.66 -23.90 -2.00
N GLU A 118 -10.05 -22.90 -2.65
CA GLU A 118 -8.63 -22.59 -2.46
C GLU A 118 -8.39 -21.80 -1.16
N LYS A 119 -7.36 -22.20 -0.40
CA LYS A 119 -6.95 -21.48 0.81
C LYS A 119 -6.22 -20.19 0.47
N LEU A 120 -6.46 -19.15 1.26
CA LEU A 120 -5.69 -17.90 1.22
C LEU A 120 -4.19 -18.21 1.42
N GLN A 121 -3.36 -17.67 0.54
CA GLN A 121 -1.90 -17.73 0.69
C GLN A 121 -1.43 -16.60 1.59
N ILE A 122 -0.72 -16.95 2.66
CA ILE A 122 -0.17 -15.98 3.62
C ILE A 122 1.35 -16.03 3.51
N ILE A 123 1.95 -14.86 3.27
CA ILE A 123 3.41 -14.70 3.26
C ILE A 123 3.78 -13.85 4.47
N LEU A 124 4.56 -14.44 5.38
CA LEU A 124 5.15 -13.70 6.49
C LEU A 124 6.56 -13.27 6.10
N VAL A 125 6.81 -11.97 6.10
CA VAL A 125 8.16 -11.42 5.94
C VAL A 125 8.76 -11.27 7.34
N ALA A 126 9.68 -12.17 7.67
CA ALA A 126 10.27 -12.28 8.99
C ALA A 126 11.18 -11.10 9.38
N ALA A 127 11.54 -11.04 10.66
CA ALA A 127 12.26 -9.95 11.30
C ALA A 127 13.61 -9.64 10.64
N GLY A 128 13.89 -8.34 10.50
CA GLY A 128 15.10 -7.81 9.88
C GLY A 128 14.91 -6.34 9.49
N THR A 129 15.99 -5.66 9.15
CA THR A 129 16.01 -4.22 8.86
C THR A 129 15.24 -3.84 7.58
N ALA A 130 15.09 -4.78 6.63
CA ALA A 130 14.48 -4.53 5.33
C ALA A 130 13.01 -5.00 5.20
N ARG A 131 12.36 -5.43 6.29
CA ARG A 131 11.02 -6.06 6.21
C ARG A 131 9.97 -5.22 5.48
N ALA A 132 9.93 -3.91 5.73
CA ALA A 132 8.93 -3.02 5.14
C ALA A 132 9.18 -2.88 3.64
N THR A 133 10.42 -2.58 3.25
CA THR A 133 10.86 -2.50 1.86
C THR A 133 10.62 -3.79 1.09
N THR A 134 11.02 -4.93 1.67
CA THR A 134 10.79 -6.25 1.06
C THR A 134 9.31 -6.54 0.90
N THR A 135 8.49 -6.27 1.92
CA THR A 135 7.04 -6.48 1.86
C THR A 135 6.40 -5.58 0.81
N PHE A 136 6.81 -4.32 0.72
CA PHE A 136 6.32 -3.35 -0.25
C PHE A 136 6.60 -3.81 -1.69
N TYR A 137 7.85 -4.13 -2.02
CA TYR A 137 8.21 -4.57 -3.37
C TYR A 137 7.63 -5.94 -3.72
N LEU A 138 7.55 -6.86 -2.75
CA LEU A 138 6.89 -8.14 -2.95
C LEU A 138 5.40 -7.96 -3.28
N ALA A 139 4.70 -7.13 -2.51
CA ALA A 139 3.29 -6.83 -2.74
C ALA A 139 3.07 -6.18 -4.10
N GLN A 140 3.91 -5.20 -4.47
CA GLN A 140 3.84 -4.52 -5.76
C GLN A 140 4.10 -5.51 -6.91
N GLY A 141 5.13 -6.34 -6.82
CA GLY A 141 5.44 -7.34 -7.84
C GLY A 141 4.30 -8.36 -8.02
N ARG A 142 3.72 -8.84 -6.92
CA ARG A 142 2.56 -9.75 -6.98
C ARG A 142 1.32 -9.08 -7.54
N ALA A 143 1.05 -7.82 -7.19
CA ALA A 143 -0.05 -7.07 -7.75
C ALA A 143 0.12 -6.88 -9.27
N LEU A 144 1.32 -6.53 -9.73
CA LEU A 144 1.64 -6.41 -11.16
C LEU A 144 1.45 -7.72 -11.90
N GLN A 145 1.77 -8.86 -11.28
CA GLN A 145 1.51 -10.21 -11.81
C GLN A 145 0.01 -10.58 -11.87
N GLY A 146 -0.89 -9.74 -11.36
CA GLY A 146 -2.35 -9.91 -11.44
C GLY A 146 -2.99 -10.50 -10.19
N PHE A 147 -2.22 -10.72 -9.12
CA PHE A 147 -2.75 -11.17 -7.83
C PHE A 147 -3.50 -10.05 -7.12
N ARG A 148 -4.54 -10.40 -6.35
CA ARG A 148 -5.10 -9.48 -5.35
C ARG A 148 -4.30 -9.62 -4.08
N VAL A 149 -3.64 -8.54 -3.65
CA VAL A 149 -2.77 -8.54 -2.48
C VAL A 149 -3.39 -7.68 -1.39
N LEU A 150 -3.45 -8.21 -0.17
CA LEU A 150 -3.72 -7.47 1.05
C LEU A 150 -2.41 -7.43 1.84
N VAL A 151 -2.00 -6.24 2.24
CA VAL A 151 -0.82 -6.03 3.09
C VAL A 151 -1.30 -5.64 4.48
N VAL A 152 -0.76 -6.29 5.51
CA VAL A 152 -1.08 -6.00 6.91
C VAL A 152 0.22 -5.57 7.60
N ASP A 153 0.23 -4.33 8.09
CA ASP A 153 1.35 -3.77 8.84
C ASP A 153 1.15 -4.02 10.34
N LEU A 154 1.96 -4.89 10.92
CA LEU A 154 1.96 -5.21 12.35
C LEU A 154 3.16 -4.58 13.07
N ASP A 155 3.87 -3.65 12.43
CA ASP A 155 4.97 -2.89 13.02
C ASP A 155 4.42 -1.69 13.82
N PRO A 156 4.69 -1.58 15.14
CA PRO A 156 4.33 -0.38 15.90
C PRO A 156 4.92 0.91 15.33
N GLN A 157 6.04 0.82 14.60
CA GLN A 157 6.64 1.97 13.93
C GLN A 157 5.93 2.36 12.64
N GLY A 158 5.03 1.53 12.07
CA GLY A 158 4.23 1.86 10.89
C GLY A 158 5.04 2.09 9.61
N SER A 159 6.26 1.54 9.54
CA SER A 159 7.21 1.79 8.46
C SER A 159 6.68 1.38 7.09
N LEU A 160 5.89 0.30 7.02
CA LEU A 160 5.27 -0.17 5.80
C LEU A 160 4.08 0.71 5.39
N SER A 161 3.27 1.13 6.36
CA SER A 161 2.15 2.07 6.13
C SER A 161 2.63 3.39 5.54
N GLU A 162 3.77 3.90 6.01
CA GLU A 162 4.40 5.12 5.48
C GLU A 162 4.82 4.97 4.00
N MET A 163 5.36 3.81 3.61
CA MET A 163 5.72 3.54 2.21
C MET A 163 4.51 3.58 1.26
N PHE A 164 3.36 3.09 1.72
CA PHE A 164 2.09 3.18 1.00
C PHE A 164 1.44 4.58 1.08
N VAL A 165 2.11 5.56 1.68
CA VAL A 165 1.61 6.92 1.95
C VAL A 165 0.26 6.92 2.66
N LEU A 166 0.08 5.94 3.53
CA LEU A 166 -0.98 5.99 4.50
C LEU A 166 -0.51 7.00 5.54
N SER A 167 -1.05 8.22 5.47
CA SER A 167 -0.73 9.25 6.44
C SER A 167 -1.04 8.71 7.83
N ARG A 168 -0.09 8.87 8.76
CA ARG A 168 -0.30 8.49 10.16
C ARG A 168 -1.35 9.42 10.75
N ALA A 169 -2.60 9.00 10.73
CA ALA A 169 -3.58 9.54 11.65
C ALA A 169 -3.16 9.15 13.07
N VAL A 170 -3.01 10.13 13.96
CA VAL A 170 -2.80 9.88 15.38
C VAL A 170 -4.04 9.17 15.89
N THR A 171 -3.85 7.96 16.43
CA THR A 171 -4.92 7.14 16.99
C THR A 171 -5.63 7.91 18.11
N THR A 172 -6.87 8.31 17.90
CA THR A 172 -7.79 8.63 19.00
C THR A 172 -8.23 7.30 19.62
N GLN A 173 -8.45 7.30 20.93
CA GLN A 173 -8.71 6.07 21.71
C GLN A 173 -9.79 5.19 21.06
N ASN A 174 -9.48 3.90 20.92
CA ASN A 174 -10.35 2.77 20.53
C ASN A 174 -10.52 2.42 19.04
N ALA A 175 -9.78 3.02 18.11
CA ALA A 175 -9.71 2.50 16.73
C ALA A 175 -8.39 1.73 16.51
N SER A 176 -8.44 0.39 16.54
CA SER A 176 -7.24 -0.46 16.34
C SER A 176 -6.91 -0.73 14.87
N MET A 177 -7.80 -0.37 13.94
CA MET A 177 -7.66 -0.61 12.50
C MET A 177 -8.33 0.50 11.70
N HIS A 178 -7.58 1.16 10.83
CA HIS A 178 -8.13 2.07 9.83
C HIS A 178 -8.02 1.44 8.44
N PRO A 179 -9.13 1.25 7.71
CA PRO A 179 -9.05 0.85 6.32
C PRO A 179 -8.50 2.03 5.52
N ALA A 180 -7.33 1.86 4.92
CA ALA A 180 -6.83 2.81 3.95
C ALA A 180 -6.83 2.17 2.57
N LYS A 181 -7.53 2.79 1.64
CA LYS A 181 -7.62 2.33 0.25
C LYS A 181 -6.59 3.09 -0.56
N LEU A 182 -5.49 2.43 -0.90
CA LEU A 182 -4.58 2.94 -1.92
C LEU A 182 -5.15 2.58 -3.29
N ASP A 183 -5.61 3.59 -4.02
CA ASP A 183 -6.07 3.47 -5.40
C ASP A 183 -4.94 3.87 -6.34
N TRP A 184 -4.36 2.89 -7.04
CA TRP A 184 -3.40 3.15 -8.11
C TRP A 184 -4.16 3.62 -9.35
N ARG A 185 -4.48 4.91 -9.38
CA ARG A 185 -5.12 5.52 -10.55
C ARG A 185 -4.09 5.72 -11.66
N ASP A 186 -4.51 5.40 -12.89
CA ASP A 186 -3.77 5.78 -14.09
C ASP A 186 -3.66 7.32 -14.14
N ALA A 187 -2.59 7.87 -14.70
CA ALA A 187 -2.32 9.31 -14.71
C ALA A 187 -3.45 10.14 -15.36
N ASP A 188 -4.29 9.51 -16.18
CA ASP A 188 -5.36 10.14 -16.96
C ASP A 188 -6.74 10.13 -16.28
N ALA A 189 -6.86 9.53 -15.09
CA ALA A 189 -8.11 9.51 -14.33
C ALA A 189 -8.34 10.87 -13.63
N ARG A 190 -8.87 11.84 -14.38
CA ARG A 190 -9.26 13.16 -13.86
C ARG A 190 -10.34 13.04 -12.76
N GLU A 191 -10.04 13.73 -11.66
CA GLU A 191 -10.91 14.21 -10.57
C GLU A 191 -12.27 13.53 -10.41
N SER A 192 -12.32 12.50 -9.56
CA SER A 192 -13.47 12.29 -8.68
C SER A 192 -12.96 12.41 -7.24
N GLY A 193 -13.49 13.43 -6.55
CA GLY A 193 -13.11 13.80 -5.19
C GLY A 193 -13.23 12.64 -4.21
N CYS A 194 -12.44 12.69 -3.15
CA CYS A 194 -12.41 11.67 -2.11
C CYS A 194 -13.80 11.55 -1.47
N PRO A 195 -14.54 10.43 -1.65
CA PRO A 195 -15.75 10.23 -0.89
C PRO A 195 -15.33 9.96 0.55
N LEU A 196 -15.83 10.80 1.46
CA LEU A 196 -15.84 10.50 2.88
C LEU A 196 -16.71 9.24 3.06
N ILE A 197 -16.11 8.16 3.57
CA ILE A 197 -16.86 7.07 4.19
C ILE A 197 -17.03 7.43 5.65
#